data_AF-A0A6N6PVU5-F1
#
_entry.id   AF-A0A6N6PVU5-F1
#
_cell.length_a   1.000
_cell.length_b   1.000
_cell.length_c   1.000
_cell.angle_alpha   90.00
_cell.angle_beta   90.00
_cell.angle_gamma   90.00
#
_symmetry.space_group_name_H-M   'P 1'
#
loop_
_entity.id
_entity.type
_entity.pdbx_description
1 polymer ?
#
loop_
_entity_poly.entity_id
_entity_poly.type
_entity_poly.pdbx_seq_one_letter_code
_entity_poly.pdbx_strand_id
1 'polypeptide(L)'
;MSATLQRDHASTLAKSNPKKALAQARKVKEPWFRAQGLSWVARFTDGDPVAIASEAAKAARECEDDYKRSAVRAWEIAALAERDFKKDARKSLSEALAIAKCVEPISSRSEALLLLLQAAFKIGRDEAERVYEILKASCPVDEHWRSKRAVRDGGRMLSGESEPRPFFW
;
A
#
# COMPACT_ATOMS: atom_id res chain seq x y z
N MET A 1 17.33 -12.33 13.70
CA MET A 1 16.05 -12.54 12.98
C MET A 1 15.92 -11.42 11.96
N SER A 2 15.70 -11.73 10.67
CA SER A 2 15.61 -10.70 9.62
C SER A 2 14.32 -9.87 9.74
N ALA A 3 14.30 -8.67 9.18
CA ALA A 3 13.12 -7.80 9.24
C ALA A 3 11.90 -8.42 8.53
N THR A 4 12.12 -9.21 7.48
CA THR A 4 11.08 -10.02 6.81
C THR A 4 10.44 -11.02 7.77
N LEU A 5 11.25 -11.79 8.50
CA LEU A 5 10.73 -12.76 9.48
C LEU A 5 9.97 -12.08 10.62
N GLN A 6 10.41 -10.90 11.04
CA GLN A 6 9.71 -10.12 12.07
C GLN A 6 8.33 -9.63 11.57
N ARG A 7 8.24 -9.15 10.32
CA ARG A 7 6.96 -8.82 9.69
C ARG A 7 6.05 -10.05 9.63
N ASP A 8 6.55 -11.16 9.11
CA ASP A 8 5.73 -12.37 8.91
C ASP A 8 5.19 -12.91 10.22
N HIS A 9 6.01 -12.84 11.28
CA HIS A 9 5.58 -13.18 12.62
C HIS A 9 4.44 -12.27 13.13
N ALA A 10 4.55 -10.95 12.91
CA ALA A 10 3.48 -10.01 13.26
C ALA A 10 2.20 -10.26 12.44
N SER A 11 2.32 -10.51 11.14
CA SER A 11 1.20 -10.82 10.24
C SER A 11 0.47 -12.09 10.66
N THR A 12 1.20 -13.14 11.02
CA THR A 12 0.63 -14.42 11.50
C THR A 12 -0.17 -14.21 12.80
N LEU A 13 0.38 -13.41 13.72
CA LEU A 13 -0.29 -13.09 14.98
C LEU A 13 -1.51 -12.18 14.80
N ALA A 14 -1.56 -11.36 13.74
CA ALA A 14 -2.60 -10.34 13.60
C ALA A 14 -4.02 -10.93 13.63
N LYS A 15 -4.22 -12.13 13.07
CA LYS A 15 -5.54 -12.79 13.03
C LYS A 15 -5.99 -13.35 14.39
N SER A 16 -5.04 -13.82 15.21
CA SER A 16 -5.34 -14.56 16.45
C SER A 16 -5.08 -13.76 17.72
N ASN A 17 -4.17 -12.80 17.67
CA ASN A 17 -3.82 -11.92 18.78
C ASN A 17 -3.32 -10.54 18.26
N PRO A 18 -4.24 -9.66 17.83
CA PRO A 18 -3.91 -8.34 17.31
C PRO A 18 -3.07 -7.49 18.28
N LYS A 19 -3.29 -7.62 19.59
CA LYS A 19 -2.52 -6.89 20.62
C LYS A 19 -1.05 -7.31 20.63
N LYS A 20 -0.76 -8.62 20.61
CA LYS A 20 0.61 -9.14 20.53
C LYS A 20 1.23 -8.82 19.18
N ALA A 21 0.47 -8.92 18.10
CA ALA A 21 0.89 -8.54 16.76
C ALA A 21 1.31 -7.06 16.69
N LEU A 22 0.53 -6.15 17.29
CA LEU A 22 0.85 -4.72 17.38
C LEU A 22 2.20 -4.48 18.07
N ALA A 23 2.41 -5.13 19.22
CA ALA A 23 3.66 -5.03 19.96
C ALA A 23 4.87 -5.56 19.15
N GLN A 24 4.67 -6.59 18.33
CA GLN A 24 5.73 -7.12 17.45
C GLN A 24 5.98 -6.21 16.24
N ALA A 25 4.92 -5.74 15.57
CA ALA A 25 5.02 -4.83 14.44
C ALA A 25 5.80 -3.57 14.81
N ARG A 26 5.51 -2.96 15.97
CA ARG A 26 6.23 -1.76 16.46
C ARG A 26 7.73 -1.98 16.71
N LYS A 27 8.17 -3.23 16.96
CA LYS A 27 9.58 -3.59 17.19
C LYS A 27 10.37 -3.83 15.90
N VAL A 28 9.69 -3.93 14.74
CA VAL A 28 10.37 -4.10 13.45
C VAL A 28 11.17 -2.84 13.18
N LYS A 29 12.50 -2.99 13.07
CA LYS A 29 13.42 -1.85 12.90
C LYS A 29 13.28 -1.21 11.52
N GLU A 30 13.13 -2.04 10.49
CA GLU A 30 13.11 -1.56 9.12
C GLU A 30 11.75 -0.94 8.77
N PRO A 31 11.68 0.35 8.42
CA PRO A 31 10.40 1.06 8.34
C PRO A 31 9.44 0.49 7.30
N TRP A 32 9.96 -0.01 6.16
CA TRP A 32 9.17 -0.68 5.14
C TRP A 32 8.42 -1.90 5.70
N PHE A 33 9.13 -2.78 6.41
CA PHE A 33 8.54 -3.98 7.00
C PHE A 33 7.64 -3.67 8.19
N ARG A 34 7.99 -2.64 8.98
CA ARG A 34 7.15 -2.15 10.08
C ARG A 34 5.81 -1.63 9.57
N ALA A 35 5.80 -0.83 8.51
CA ALA A 35 4.57 -0.32 7.91
C ALA A 35 3.66 -1.46 7.43
N GLN A 36 4.23 -2.48 6.78
CA GLN A 36 3.47 -3.67 6.38
C GLN A 36 2.90 -4.43 7.59
N GLY A 37 3.72 -4.67 8.63
CA GLY A 37 3.27 -5.35 9.84
C GLY A 37 2.17 -4.59 10.58
N LEU A 38 2.28 -3.27 10.71
CA LEU A 38 1.24 -2.42 11.29
C LEU A 38 -0.05 -2.44 10.46
N SER A 39 0.05 -2.48 9.13
CA SER A 39 -1.12 -2.59 8.26
C SER A 39 -1.87 -3.92 8.42
N TRP A 40 -1.14 -5.02 8.60
CA TRP A 40 -1.72 -6.31 8.97
C TRP A 40 -2.50 -6.23 10.29
N VAL A 41 -1.94 -5.54 11.29
CA VAL A 41 -2.63 -5.34 12.57
C VAL A 41 -3.86 -4.45 12.40
N ALA A 42 -3.76 -3.36 11.62
CA ALA A 42 -4.89 -2.47 11.34
C ALA A 42 -6.06 -3.24 10.71
N ARG A 43 -5.77 -4.24 9.86
CA ARG A 43 -6.80 -5.10 9.25
C ARG A 43 -7.58 -5.97 10.24
N PHE A 44 -6.95 -6.43 11.32
CA PHE A 44 -7.55 -7.43 12.23
C PHE A 44 -7.79 -6.94 13.66
N THR A 45 -7.42 -5.72 14.01
CA THR A 45 -7.56 -5.22 15.39
C THR A 45 -9.03 -5.02 15.79
N ASP A 46 -9.39 -5.39 17.02
CA ASP A 46 -10.67 -4.98 17.64
C ASP A 46 -10.64 -3.53 18.16
N GLY A 47 -9.46 -2.91 18.19
CA GLY A 47 -9.26 -1.50 18.55
C GLY A 47 -9.48 -0.56 17.37
N ASP A 48 -8.81 0.60 17.40
CA ASP A 48 -8.91 1.62 16.37
C ASP A 48 -7.98 1.32 15.17
N PRO A 49 -8.50 0.90 13.99
CA PRO A 49 -7.69 0.69 12.80
C PRO A 49 -7.08 1.97 12.25
N VAL A 50 -7.74 3.12 12.39
CA VAL A 50 -7.28 4.41 11.85
C VAL A 50 -6.02 4.87 12.58
N ALA A 51 -5.99 4.70 13.91
CA ALA A 51 -4.79 4.98 14.70
C ALA A 51 -3.59 4.11 14.26
N ILE A 52 -3.81 2.80 14.07
CA ILE A 52 -2.74 1.88 13.66
C ILE A 52 -2.31 2.12 12.21
N ALA A 53 -3.23 2.44 11.31
CA ALA A 53 -2.92 2.83 9.94
C ALA A 53 -2.12 4.15 9.90
N SER A 54 -2.42 5.10 10.79
CA SER A 54 -1.61 6.31 10.96
C SER A 54 -0.20 6.00 11.45
N GLU A 55 -0.02 5.01 12.33
CA GLU A 55 1.32 4.51 12.70
C GLU A 55 2.04 3.86 11.51
N ALA A 56 1.34 3.07 10.68
CA ALA A 56 1.90 2.50 9.46
C ALA A 56 2.34 3.59 8.48
N ALA A 57 1.54 4.64 8.32
CA ALA A 57 1.86 5.82 7.53
C ALA A 57 3.07 6.60 8.07
N LYS A 58 3.22 6.71 9.39
CA LYS A 58 4.42 7.27 10.04
C LYS A 58 5.65 6.45 9.72
N ALA A 59 5.58 5.12 9.88
CA ALA A 59 6.66 4.22 9.54
C ALA A 59 7.04 4.31 8.06
N ALA A 60 6.06 4.44 7.15
CA ALA A 60 6.34 4.64 5.72
C ALA A 60 7.17 5.90 5.45
N ARG A 61 6.89 7.02 6.16
CA ARG A 61 7.65 8.26 6.00
C ARG A 61 9.11 8.15 6.45
N GLU A 62 9.42 7.20 7.33
CA GLU A 62 10.79 6.94 7.80
C GLU A 62 11.62 6.13 6.79
N CYS A 63 11.03 5.66 5.68
CA CYS A 63 11.79 5.01 4.62
C CYS A 63 12.78 5.98 3.93
N GLU A 64 13.87 5.42 3.41
CA GLU A 64 15.00 6.17 2.85
C GLU A 64 14.69 6.87 1.52
N ASP A 65 13.79 6.30 0.71
CA ASP A 65 13.47 6.79 -0.63
C ASP A 65 11.96 6.95 -0.86
N ASP A 66 11.60 7.81 -1.81
CA ASP A 66 10.20 8.17 -2.08
C ASP A 66 9.38 7.03 -2.69
N TYR A 67 10.03 6.10 -3.40
CA TYR A 67 9.37 4.88 -3.84
C TYR A 67 8.90 4.10 -2.61
N LYS A 68 9.78 3.86 -1.63
CA LYS A 68 9.43 3.14 -0.40
C LYS A 68 8.37 3.89 0.42
N ARG A 69 8.53 5.21 0.56
CA ARG A 69 7.59 6.07 1.32
C ARG A 69 6.17 6.06 0.76
N SER A 70 6.01 5.93 -0.55
CA SER A 70 4.71 5.90 -1.22
C SER A 70 4.16 4.49 -1.41
N ALA A 71 4.96 3.56 -1.95
CA ALA A 71 4.53 2.21 -2.32
C ALA A 71 4.02 1.41 -1.11
N VAL A 72 4.69 1.49 0.05
CA VAL A 72 4.28 0.72 1.24
C VAL A 72 2.95 1.17 1.83
N ARG A 73 2.51 2.40 1.54
CA ARG A 73 1.22 2.94 2.01
C ARG A 73 0.04 2.16 1.44
N ALA A 74 0.22 1.45 0.32
CA ALA A 74 -0.81 0.61 -0.28
C ALA A 74 -1.38 -0.44 0.72
N TRP A 75 -0.57 -0.93 1.66
CA TRP A 75 -1.02 -1.90 2.67
C TRP A 75 -1.99 -1.29 3.69
N GLU A 76 -1.70 -0.11 4.24
CA GLU A 76 -2.61 0.51 5.23
C GLU A 76 -3.89 1.02 4.57
N ILE A 77 -3.79 1.52 3.34
CA ILE A 77 -4.95 1.93 2.54
C ILE A 77 -5.89 0.73 2.32
N ALA A 78 -5.34 -0.41 1.91
CA ALA A 78 -6.12 -1.64 1.73
C ALA A 78 -6.72 -2.13 3.06
N ALA A 79 -5.97 -2.08 4.17
CA ALA A 79 -6.46 -2.47 5.49
C ALA A 79 -7.65 -1.62 5.94
N LEU A 80 -7.57 -0.30 5.77
CA LEU A 80 -8.66 0.62 6.09
C LEU A 80 -9.88 0.37 5.21
N ALA A 81 -9.68 0.20 3.91
CA ALA A 81 -10.76 0.00 2.96
C ALA A 81 -11.50 -1.33 3.19
N GLU A 82 -10.78 -2.42 3.48
CA GLU A 82 -11.38 -3.73 3.82
C GLU A 82 -12.17 -3.70 5.13
N ARG A 83 -11.91 -2.70 5.99
CA ARG A 83 -12.64 -2.46 7.24
C ARG A 83 -13.72 -1.39 7.12
N ASP A 84 -14.05 -0.97 5.90
CA ASP A 84 -15.04 0.07 5.58
C ASP A 84 -14.70 1.49 6.05
N PHE A 85 -13.43 1.76 6.41
CA PHE A 85 -12.92 3.12 6.70
C PHE A 85 -12.53 3.84 5.41
N LYS A 86 -13.46 3.90 4.44
CA LYS A 86 -13.19 4.41 3.08
C LYS A 86 -12.77 5.87 3.05
N LYS A 87 -13.29 6.71 3.97
CA LYS A 87 -12.91 8.12 4.06
C LYS A 87 -11.43 8.27 4.42
N ASP A 88 -10.97 7.54 5.41
CA ASP A 88 -9.57 7.55 5.84
C ASP A 88 -8.66 6.91 4.79
N ALA A 89 -9.10 5.80 4.18
CA ALA A 89 -8.38 5.16 3.07
C ALA A 89 -8.15 6.14 1.89
N ARG A 90 -9.17 6.93 1.50
CA ARG A 90 -9.04 7.96 0.44
C ARG A 90 -8.07 9.07 0.81
N LYS A 91 -8.08 9.50 2.07
CA LYS A 91 -7.13 10.50 2.58
C LYS A 91 -5.70 9.95 2.48
N SER A 92 -5.46 8.76 3.02
CA SER A 92 -4.17 8.07 2.93
C SER A 92 -3.70 7.87 1.49
N LEU A 93 -4.60 7.46 0.59
CA LEU A 93 -4.31 7.31 -0.83
C LEU A 93 -3.88 8.63 -1.48
N SER A 94 -4.60 9.72 -1.20
CA SER A 94 -4.26 11.05 -1.73
C SER A 94 -2.88 11.51 -1.28
N GLU A 95 -2.52 11.30 0.00
CA GLU A 95 -1.18 11.59 0.52
C GLU A 95 -0.09 10.75 -0.15
N ALA A 96 -0.33 9.45 -0.33
CA ALA A 96 0.63 8.55 -0.95
C ALA A 96 0.84 8.87 -2.44
N LEU A 97 -0.23 9.24 -3.16
CA LEU A 97 -0.16 9.65 -4.57
C LEU A 97 0.65 10.93 -4.77
N ALA A 98 0.59 11.88 -3.82
CA ALA A 98 1.36 13.11 -3.89
C ALA A 98 2.88 12.83 -3.91
N ILE A 99 3.33 11.83 -3.15
CA ILE A 99 4.72 11.36 -3.15
C ILE A 99 5.01 10.53 -4.40
N ALA A 100 4.14 9.57 -4.72
CA ALA A 100 4.34 8.63 -5.81
C ALA A 100 4.57 9.32 -7.16
N LYS A 101 3.88 10.44 -7.44
CA LYS A 101 4.04 11.20 -8.69
C LYS A 101 5.46 11.73 -8.92
N CYS A 102 6.20 11.99 -7.85
CA CYS A 102 7.54 12.58 -7.89
C CYS A 102 8.67 11.53 -7.85
N VAL A 103 8.34 10.23 -7.73
CA VAL A 103 9.33 9.16 -7.62
C VAL A 103 10.17 9.08 -8.89
N GLU A 104 11.49 8.97 -8.72
CA GLU A 104 12.43 8.62 -9.79
C GLU A 104 13.21 7.34 -9.41
N PRO A 105 13.66 6.54 -10.39
CA PRO A 105 13.35 6.64 -11.82
C PRO A 105 11.86 6.36 -12.13
N ILE A 106 11.39 6.72 -13.33
CA ILE A 106 10.04 6.37 -13.84
C ILE A 106 9.68 4.89 -13.63
N SER A 107 10.67 4.00 -13.70
CA SER A 107 10.48 2.57 -13.47
C SER A 107 9.99 2.30 -12.04
N SER A 108 10.55 2.96 -11.03
CA SER A 108 10.08 2.91 -9.63
C SER A 108 8.74 3.62 -9.45
N ARG A 109 8.54 4.76 -10.14
CA ARG A 109 7.25 5.49 -10.13
C ARG A 109 6.09 4.61 -10.56
N SER A 110 6.26 3.89 -11.66
CA SER A 110 5.23 3.02 -12.23
C SER A 110 4.87 1.88 -11.28
N GLU A 111 5.84 1.31 -10.56
CA GLU A 111 5.57 0.28 -9.54
C GLU A 111 4.83 0.84 -8.32
N ALA A 112 5.23 2.02 -7.82
CA ALA A 112 4.54 2.67 -6.71
C ALA A 112 3.09 3.00 -7.06
N LEU A 113 2.85 3.58 -8.23
CA LEU A 113 1.51 3.92 -8.70
C LEU A 113 0.66 2.66 -8.99
N LEU A 114 1.26 1.58 -9.49
CA LEU A 114 0.56 0.30 -9.67
C LEU A 114 0.13 -0.32 -8.33
N LEU A 115 0.98 -0.24 -7.31
CA LEU A 115 0.61 -0.68 -5.95
C LEU A 115 -0.53 0.15 -5.36
N LEU A 116 -0.48 1.46 -5.53
CA LEU A 116 -1.55 2.35 -5.07
C LEU A 116 -2.86 2.14 -5.84
N LEU A 117 -2.78 1.84 -7.14
CA LEU A 117 -3.94 1.45 -7.96
C LEU A 117 -4.60 0.19 -7.39
N GLN A 118 -3.81 -0.83 -7.08
CA GLN A 118 -4.31 -2.08 -6.50
C GLN A 118 -4.99 -1.85 -5.13
N ALA A 119 -4.47 -0.94 -4.31
CA ALA A 119 -5.11 -0.56 -3.06
C ALA A 119 -6.40 0.25 -3.29
N ALA A 120 -6.43 1.12 -4.31
CA ALA A 120 -7.61 1.91 -4.67
C ALA A 120 -8.82 1.04 -5.04
N PHE A 121 -8.60 -0.11 -5.68
CA PHE A 121 -9.67 -1.10 -5.92
C PHE A 121 -10.36 -1.58 -4.64
N LYS A 122 -9.68 -1.60 -3.49
CA LYS A 122 -10.29 -1.94 -2.20
C LYS A 122 -11.21 -0.83 -1.69
N ILE A 123 -10.96 0.43 -2.07
CA ILE A 123 -11.81 1.57 -1.75
C ILE A 123 -13.06 1.57 -2.64
N GLY A 124 -12.85 1.41 -3.95
CA GLY A 124 -13.92 1.37 -4.95
C GLY A 124 -13.40 1.60 -6.37
N ARG A 125 -14.24 1.28 -7.36
CA ARG A 125 -13.90 1.35 -8.79
C ARG A 125 -13.51 2.77 -9.23
N ASP A 126 -14.28 3.78 -8.83
CA ASP A 126 -14.02 5.18 -9.20
C ASP A 126 -12.63 5.67 -8.74
N GLU A 127 -12.20 5.25 -7.54
CA GLU A 127 -10.86 5.59 -7.05
C GLU A 127 -9.77 4.85 -7.83
N ALA A 128 -10.01 3.60 -8.21
CA ALA A 128 -9.09 2.86 -9.06
C ALA A 128 -8.96 3.52 -10.45
N GLU A 129 -10.06 3.92 -11.07
CA GLU A 129 -10.05 4.64 -12.35
C GLU A 129 -9.27 5.96 -12.23
N ARG A 130 -9.48 6.74 -11.16
CA ARG A 130 -8.73 7.97 -10.90
C ARG A 130 -7.22 7.72 -10.76
N VAL A 131 -6.82 6.69 -10.03
CA VAL A 131 -5.39 6.34 -9.88
C VAL A 131 -4.81 5.84 -11.19
N TYR A 132 -5.58 5.12 -11.99
CA TYR A 132 -5.16 4.65 -13.30
C TYR A 132 -4.88 5.81 -14.28
N GLU A 133 -5.71 6.85 -14.27
CA GLU A 133 -5.44 8.06 -15.05
C GLU A 133 -4.14 8.74 -14.61
N ILE A 134 -3.89 8.82 -13.30
CA ILE A 134 -2.62 9.33 -12.77
C ILE A 134 -1.44 8.48 -13.23
N LEU A 135 -1.57 7.14 -13.21
CA LEU A 135 -0.53 6.22 -13.67
C LEU A 135 -0.20 6.46 -15.15
N LYS A 136 -1.22 6.55 -16.03
CA LYS A 136 -1.01 6.84 -17.45
C LYS A 136 -0.33 8.19 -17.68
N ALA A 137 -0.78 9.23 -16.98
CA ALA A 137 -0.24 10.58 -17.13
C ALA A 137 1.20 10.71 -16.59
N SER A 138 1.53 9.99 -15.51
CA SER A 138 2.84 10.12 -14.85
C SER A 138 3.89 9.14 -15.35
N CYS A 139 3.48 8.12 -16.12
CA CYS A 139 4.34 7.05 -16.60
C CYS A 139 4.09 6.71 -18.08
N PRO A 140 4.65 7.51 -19.02
CA PRO A 140 4.56 7.22 -20.45
C PRO A 140 5.08 5.81 -20.78
N VAL A 141 4.33 5.08 -21.61
CA VAL A 141 4.59 3.66 -21.89
C VAL A 141 5.83 3.43 -22.76
N ASP A 142 6.26 4.45 -23.50
CA ASP A 142 7.40 4.36 -24.41
C ASP A 142 8.75 4.63 -23.72
N GLU A 143 8.73 5.19 -22.51
CA GLU A 143 9.95 5.53 -21.77
C GLU A 143 10.58 4.33 -21.05
N HIS A 144 9.77 3.37 -20.58
CA HIS A 144 10.28 2.22 -19.85
C HIS A 144 9.31 1.03 -19.87
N TRP A 145 9.85 -0.19 -19.97
CA TRP A 145 9.03 -1.42 -20.05
C TRP A 145 8.16 -1.65 -18.80
N ARG A 146 8.63 -1.23 -17.62
CA ARG A 146 7.81 -1.26 -16.38
C ARG A 146 6.62 -0.30 -16.44
N SER A 147 6.77 0.88 -17.04
CA SER A 147 5.64 1.79 -17.27
C SER A 147 4.61 1.15 -18.19
N LYS A 148 5.07 0.61 -19.33
CA LYS A 148 4.21 -0.14 -20.27
C LYS A 148 3.47 -1.29 -19.59
N ARG A 149 4.19 -2.07 -18.78
CA ARG A 149 3.63 -3.18 -18.00
C ARG A 149 2.59 -2.68 -16.99
N ALA A 150 2.91 -1.67 -16.20
CA ALA A 150 2.00 -1.13 -15.18
C ALA A 150 0.70 -0.60 -15.79
N VAL A 151 0.78 0.15 -16.89
CA VAL A 151 -0.40 0.67 -17.60
C VAL A 151 -1.24 -0.45 -18.20
N ARG A 152 -0.61 -1.48 -18.78
CA ARG A 152 -1.32 -2.66 -19.30
C ARG A 152 -2.00 -3.43 -18.17
N ASP A 153 -1.28 -3.74 -17.10
CA ASP A 153 -1.79 -4.51 -15.97
C ASP A 153 -2.94 -3.74 -15.28
N GLY A 154 -2.80 -2.41 -15.13
CA GLY A 154 -3.87 -1.52 -14.66
C GLY A 154 -5.13 -1.55 -15.54
N GLY A 155 -4.96 -1.52 -16.87
CA GLY A 155 -6.06 -1.59 -17.82
C GLY A 155 -6.82 -2.93 -17.74
N ARG A 156 -6.08 -4.04 -17.62
CA ARG A 156 -6.67 -5.38 -17.43
C ARG A 156 -7.45 -5.50 -16.11
N MET A 157 -6.98 -4.84 -15.04
CA MET A 157 -7.71 -4.80 -13.78
C MET A 157 -9.03 -4.03 -13.92
N LEU A 158 -9.04 -2.91 -14.64
CA LEU A 158 -10.25 -2.12 -14.87
C LEU A 158 -11.24 -2.82 -15.83
N SER A 159 -10.76 -3.55 -16.83
CA SER A 159 -11.62 -4.33 -17.73
C SER A 159 -12.18 -5.60 -17.09
N GLY A 160 -11.65 -6.00 -15.92
CA GLY A 160 -12.03 -7.25 -15.24
C GLY A 160 -11.32 -8.49 -15.79
N GLU A 161 -10.35 -8.34 -16.69
CA GLU A 161 -9.51 -9.43 -17.20
C GLU A 161 -8.53 -9.98 -16.15
N SER A 162 -8.23 -9.18 -15.12
CA SER A 162 -7.33 -9.59 -14.02
C SER A 162 -7.77 -9.01 -12.70
N GLU A 163 -7.53 -9.72 -11.60
CA GLU A 163 -7.80 -9.19 -10.26
C GLU A 163 -6.61 -8.38 -9.73
N PRO A 164 -6.86 -7.33 -8.92
CA PRO A 164 -5.82 -6.70 -8.13
C PRO A 164 -5.15 -7.70 -7.19
N ARG A 165 -3.83 -7.55 -7.02
CA ARG A 165 -3.08 -8.42 -6.10
C ARG A 165 -3.69 -8.40 -4.69
N PRO A 166 -3.62 -9.52 -3.94
CA PRO A 166 -3.84 -9.48 -2.50
C PRO A 166 -2.68 -8.72 -1.82
N PHE A 167 -3.01 -7.93 -0.79
CA PHE A 167 -2.00 -7.28 0.08
C PHE A 167 -1.60 -8.13 1.27
N PHE A 168 -2.44 -9.12 1.60
CA PHE A 168 -2.37 -9.87 2.84
C PHE A 168 -2.40 -11.38 2.53
N TRP A 169 -1.23 -11.95 2.26
CA TRP A 169 -1.00 -13.39 2.07
C TRP A 169 -0.44 -14.05 3.32
#